data_AF-A0A4Q3CW62-F1
#
_entry.id   AF-A0A4Q3CW62-F1
#
_cell.length_a   1.000
_cell.length_b   1.000
_cell.length_c   1.000
_cell.angle_alpha   90.00
_cell.angle_beta   90.00
_cell.angle_gamma   90.00
#
_symmetry.space_group_name_H-M   'P 1'
#
loop_
_entity.id
_entity.type
_entity.pdbx_description
1 polymer ?
#
loop_
_entity_poly.entity_id
_entity_poly.type
_entity_poly.pdbx_seq_one_letter_code
_entity_poly.pdbx_strand_id
1 'polypeptide(L)'
;MRTLIALVAFAFATACTPAPAPAPVDPAPSPSVEAPKPENATDEASCKTGGGEWKPVCRMQQPACVTTYADAGKACTDGSECAGDCVSASGGEFPAAGATATGVCSTNNDPCGCRQTITGGKANAAICVD
;
A
#
# COMPACT_ATOMS: atom_id res chain seq x y z
N MET A 1 77.32 24.39 6.35
CA MET A 1 78.09 23.25 5.78
C MET A 1 77.07 22.16 5.48
N ARG A 2 76.87 21.54 4.33
CA ARG A 2 77.49 21.47 2.98
C ARG A 2 76.36 20.78 2.16
N THR A 3 75.73 21.42 1.16
CA THR A 3 75.92 21.16 -0.30
C THR A 3 75.84 19.66 -0.66
N LEU A 4 75.02 19.07 -1.55
CA LEU A 4 74.36 19.38 -2.85
C LEU A 4 73.34 18.21 -3.08
N ILE A 5 72.38 18.20 -4.02
CA ILE A 5 72.45 17.83 -5.47
C ILE A 5 70.95 17.73 -5.88
N ALA A 6 70.40 18.62 -6.70
CA ALA A 6 70.30 18.61 -8.17
C ALA A 6 69.16 17.73 -8.77
N LEU A 7 68.43 18.37 -9.70
CA LEU A 7 67.68 17.83 -10.84
C LEU A 7 66.37 17.08 -10.55
N VAL A 8 65.23 17.67 -10.91
CA VAL A 8 64.48 17.27 -12.12
C VAL A 8 63.64 18.46 -12.59
N ALA A 9 63.90 18.89 -13.82
CA ALA A 9 63.05 19.77 -14.60
C ALA A 9 61.82 18.98 -15.06
N PHE A 10 60.63 19.58 -15.01
CA PHE A 10 59.69 19.45 -16.12
C PHE A 10 58.68 20.60 -16.08
N ALA A 11 58.84 21.51 -17.03
CA ALA A 11 57.81 22.44 -17.41
C ALA A 11 56.67 21.65 -18.08
N PHE A 12 55.51 21.59 -17.42
CA PHE A 12 54.25 21.28 -18.10
C PHE A 12 53.32 22.47 -17.92
N ALA A 13 53.32 23.34 -18.92
CA ALA A 13 52.19 24.21 -19.20
C ALA A 13 51.01 23.32 -19.57
N THR A 14 50.00 23.23 -18.70
CA THR A 14 48.70 22.67 -19.07
C THR A 14 47.60 23.60 -18.57
N ALA A 15 46.81 24.05 -19.53
CA ALA A 15 45.83 25.10 -19.42
C ALA A 15 44.65 24.71 -18.52
N CYS A 16 44.14 25.70 -17.78
CA CYS A 16 42.81 25.65 -17.19
C CYS A 16 41.75 25.40 -18.27
N THR A 17 41.02 24.30 -18.15
CA THR A 17 39.74 24.10 -18.85
C THR A 17 38.67 23.95 -17.78
N PRO A 18 37.67 24.84 -17.68
CA PRO A 18 36.58 24.67 -16.74
C PRO A 18 35.69 23.50 -17.20
N ALA A 19 35.47 22.54 -16.30
CA ALA A 19 34.53 21.44 -16.51
C ALA A 19 33.08 22.00 -16.61
N PRO A 20 32.25 21.51 -17.53
CA PRO A 20 30.84 21.88 -17.55
C PRO A 20 30.14 21.28 -16.32
N ALA A 21 29.35 22.10 -15.63
CA ALA A 21 28.55 21.66 -14.50
C ALA A 21 27.60 20.52 -14.93
N PRO A 22 27.46 19.45 -14.14
CA PRO A 22 26.47 18.42 -14.44
C PRO A 22 25.07 19.04 -14.35
N ALA A 23 24.25 18.76 -15.36
CA ALA A 23 22.85 19.16 -15.40
C ALA A 23 22.10 18.59 -14.17
N PRO A 24 21.07 19.30 -13.67
CA PRO A 24 20.21 18.78 -12.61
C PRO A 24 19.58 17.48 -13.08
N VAL A 25 19.84 16.41 -12.34
CA VAL A 25 19.16 15.12 -12.51
C VAL A 25 17.74 15.28 -11.97
N ASP A 26 16.76 15.21 -12.85
CA ASP A 26 15.36 15.05 -12.46
C ASP A 26 15.24 13.81 -11.54
N PRO A 27 14.56 13.91 -10.39
CA PRO A 27 14.28 12.74 -9.57
C PRO A 27 13.49 11.74 -10.41
N ALA A 28 14.07 10.55 -10.62
CA ALA A 28 13.38 9.42 -11.20
C ALA A 28 12.07 9.17 -10.42
N PRO A 29 10.97 8.79 -11.09
CA PRO A 29 9.73 8.45 -10.41
C PRO A 29 10.00 7.33 -9.41
N SER A 30 9.72 7.59 -8.13
CA SER A 30 9.73 6.53 -7.11
C SER A 30 8.80 5.42 -7.58
N PRO A 31 9.23 4.14 -7.55
CA PRO A 31 8.28 3.06 -7.66
C PRO A 31 7.34 3.20 -6.46
N SER A 32 6.08 3.54 -6.71
CA SER A 32 5.04 3.30 -5.73
C SER A 32 5.04 1.81 -5.48
N VAL A 33 5.57 1.39 -4.35
CA VAL A 33 5.31 0.07 -3.79
C VAL A 33 3.84 0.14 -3.37
N GLU A 34 2.94 -0.04 -4.33
CA GLU A 34 1.57 -0.42 -4.05
C GLU A 34 1.70 -1.69 -3.20
N ALA A 35 1.34 -1.60 -1.93
CA ALA A 35 1.37 -2.77 -1.06
C ALA A 35 0.47 -3.84 -1.72
N PRO A 36 0.99 -5.05 -1.99
CA PRO A 36 0.16 -6.08 -2.59
C PRO A 36 -1.04 -6.32 -1.67
N LYS A 37 -2.24 -6.15 -2.21
CA LYS A 37 -3.48 -6.59 -1.55
C LYS A 37 -3.25 -8.06 -1.15
N PRO A 38 -3.50 -8.44 0.11
CA PRO A 38 -3.11 -9.76 0.61
C PRO A 38 -3.63 -10.84 -0.34
N GLU A 39 -2.68 -11.54 -0.96
CA GLU A 39 -2.95 -12.70 -1.80
C GLU A 39 -3.65 -13.75 -0.94
N ASN A 40 -4.85 -14.16 -1.37
CA ASN A 40 -5.67 -15.05 -0.56
C ASN A 40 -5.01 -16.43 -0.54
N ALA A 41 -4.57 -16.89 0.63
CA ALA A 41 -3.96 -18.20 0.76
C ALA A 41 -4.91 -19.28 0.22
N THR A 42 -4.38 -20.18 -0.62
CA THR A 42 -5.19 -21.19 -1.33
C THR A 42 -5.33 -22.51 -0.57
N ASP A 43 -4.63 -22.66 0.55
CA ASP A 43 -4.67 -23.83 1.42
C ASP A 43 -4.60 -23.47 2.92
N GLU A 44 -5.07 -24.40 3.75
CA GLU A 44 -5.17 -24.24 5.20
C GLU A 44 -3.82 -24.04 5.89
N ALA A 45 -2.76 -24.74 5.46
CA ALA A 45 -1.47 -24.69 6.11
C ALA A 45 -0.80 -23.32 5.87
N SER A 46 -0.84 -22.83 4.63
CA SER A 46 -0.38 -21.49 4.27
C SER A 46 -1.18 -20.41 4.99
N CYS A 47 -2.51 -20.56 5.07
CA CYS A 47 -3.37 -19.64 5.79
C CYS A 47 -2.98 -19.51 7.27
N LYS A 48 -2.86 -20.65 7.96
CA LYS A 48 -2.50 -20.68 9.39
C LYS A 48 -1.10 -20.14 9.64
N THR A 49 -0.15 -20.43 8.74
CA THR A 49 1.22 -19.89 8.82
C THR A 49 1.24 -18.37 8.66
N GLY A 50 0.37 -17.84 7.80
CA GLY A 50 0.17 -16.39 7.62
C GLY A 50 -0.63 -15.72 8.74
N GLY A 51 -1.04 -16.44 9.78
CA GLY A 51 -1.83 -15.91 10.90
C GLY A 51 -3.32 -15.71 10.57
N GLY A 52 -3.80 -16.30 9.48
CA GLY A 52 -5.22 -16.33 9.13
C GLY A 52 -5.98 -17.49 9.77
N GLU A 53 -7.30 -17.40 9.71
CA GLU A 53 -8.23 -18.45 10.11
C GLU A 53 -8.77 -19.17 8.87
N TRP A 54 -8.55 -20.49 8.79
CA TRP A 54 -9.16 -21.31 7.75
C TRP A 54 -10.56 -21.74 8.19
N LYS A 55 -11.59 -21.17 7.58
CA LYS A 55 -12.99 -21.41 7.96
C LYS A 55 -13.90 -21.48 6.73
N PRO A 56 -15.04 -22.18 6.82
CA PRO A 56 -16.10 -22.02 5.83
C PRO A 56 -16.66 -20.60 5.92
N VAL A 57 -16.71 -19.91 4.79
CA VAL A 57 -17.35 -18.61 4.65
C VAL A 57 -18.63 -18.75 3.86
N CYS A 58 -19.57 -17.86 4.13
CA CYS A 58 -20.83 -17.72 3.42
C CYS A 58 -21.73 -18.97 3.50
N ARG A 59 -22.91 -18.91 2.90
CA ARG A 59 -23.94 -19.95 2.95
C ARG A 59 -23.53 -21.19 2.18
N MET A 60 -22.71 -21.03 1.14
CA MET A 60 -22.13 -22.14 0.38
C MET A 60 -21.00 -22.87 1.13
N GLN A 61 -20.62 -22.41 2.33
CA GLN A 61 -19.57 -23.02 3.15
C GLN A 61 -18.26 -23.19 2.37
N GLN A 62 -17.91 -22.18 1.58
CA GLN A 62 -16.68 -22.20 0.79
C GLN A 62 -15.50 -22.06 1.75
N PRO A 63 -14.53 -23.00 1.76
CA PRO A 63 -13.34 -22.85 2.57
C PRO A 63 -12.54 -21.63 2.10
N ALA A 64 -12.19 -20.74 3.02
CA ALA A 64 -11.38 -19.57 2.72
C ALA A 64 -10.43 -19.25 3.88
N CYS A 65 -9.34 -18.56 3.54
CA CYS A 65 -8.48 -17.96 4.54
C CYS A 65 -9.00 -16.58 4.93
N VAL A 66 -9.45 -16.43 6.18
CA VAL A 66 -9.91 -15.15 6.74
C VAL A 66 -8.78 -14.51 7.53
N THR A 67 -8.33 -13.33 7.11
CA THR A 67 -7.29 -12.54 7.77
C THR A 67 -7.86 -11.21 8.25
N THR A 68 -7.55 -10.85 9.50
CA THR A 68 -7.92 -9.55 10.05
C THR A 68 -6.93 -8.50 9.55
N TYR A 69 -7.44 -7.36 9.13
CA TYR A 69 -6.59 -6.26 8.69
C TYR A 69 -6.05 -5.46 9.88
N ALA A 70 -4.80 -5.02 9.80
CA ALA A 70 -4.15 -4.27 10.88
C ALA A 70 -4.76 -2.88 11.12
N ASP A 71 -5.43 -2.33 10.11
CA ASP A 71 -6.11 -1.04 10.10
C ASP A 71 -7.63 -1.16 10.29
N ALA A 72 -8.14 -2.34 10.66
CA ALA A 72 -9.55 -2.58 10.94
C ALA A 72 -10.16 -1.49 11.83
N GLY A 73 -11.28 -0.91 11.40
CA GLY A 73 -12.01 0.12 12.15
C GLY A 73 -11.43 1.53 12.05
N LYS A 74 -10.27 1.72 11.40
CA LYS A 74 -9.72 3.05 11.13
C LYS A 74 -10.69 3.84 10.23
N ALA A 75 -10.94 5.10 10.56
CA ALA A 75 -11.79 5.97 9.73
C ALA A 75 -11.20 6.15 8.32
N CYS A 76 -12.05 6.15 7.30
CA CYS A 76 -11.68 6.29 5.90
C CYS A 76 -12.78 7.01 5.11
N THR A 77 -12.40 7.56 3.97
CA THR A 77 -13.33 8.11 2.97
C THR A 77 -13.24 7.40 1.62
N ASP A 78 -12.17 6.63 1.41
CA ASP A 78 -11.95 5.85 0.21
C ASP A 78 -11.27 4.52 0.53
N GLY A 79 -11.49 3.51 -0.32
CA GLY A 79 -10.86 2.19 -0.17
C GLY A 79 -9.34 2.21 -0.27
N SER A 80 -8.78 3.18 -1.00
CA SER A 80 -7.31 3.37 -1.10
C SER A 80 -6.63 3.73 0.23
N GLU A 81 -7.39 4.09 1.25
CA GLU A 81 -6.87 4.40 2.60
C GLU A 81 -6.78 3.16 3.50
N CYS A 82 -7.21 2.00 3.02
CA CYS A 82 -7.37 0.76 3.76
C CYS A 82 -6.62 -0.41 3.11
N ALA A 83 -6.18 -1.39 3.92
CA ALA A 83 -5.69 -2.67 3.42
C ALA A 83 -6.81 -3.54 2.82
N GLY A 84 -8.05 -3.32 3.28
CA GLY A 84 -9.27 -3.91 2.75
C GLY A 84 -10.12 -2.87 2.00
N ASP A 85 -11.43 -2.87 2.26
CA ASP A 85 -12.31 -1.82 1.72
C ASP A 85 -12.64 -0.79 2.80
N CYS A 86 -12.91 0.44 2.37
CA CYS A 86 -13.61 1.40 3.20
C CYS A 86 -15.10 1.09 3.18
N VAL A 87 -15.67 0.72 4.33
CA VAL A 87 -17.09 0.36 4.46
C VAL A 87 -17.83 1.35 5.34
N SER A 88 -19.12 1.53 5.09
CA SER A 88 -20.00 2.29 5.97
C SER A 88 -19.89 1.74 7.40
N ALA A 89 -19.81 2.64 8.39
CA ALA A 89 -19.62 2.25 9.78
C ALA A 89 -20.71 1.25 10.21
N SER A 90 -20.28 0.14 10.83
CA SER A 90 -21.15 -0.96 11.24
C SER A 90 -22.25 -0.50 12.21
N GLY A 91 -23.47 -1.04 12.07
CA GLY A 91 -24.52 -0.94 13.10
C GLY A 91 -25.70 -0.01 12.82
N GLY A 92 -25.85 0.49 11.59
CA GLY A 92 -27.00 1.32 11.18
C GLY A 92 -27.55 0.94 9.80
N GLU A 93 -28.66 1.58 9.43
CA GLU A 93 -29.19 1.56 8.07
C GLU A 93 -28.13 2.09 7.09
N PHE A 94 -27.97 1.44 5.95
CA PHE A 94 -27.09 1.94 4.90
C PHE A 94 -27.60 3.28 4.36
N PRO A 95 -26.75 4.32 4.29
CA PRO A 95 -27.07 5.54 3.57
C PRO A 95 -27.57 5.26 2.15
N ALA A 96 -28.41 6.16 1.62
CA ALA A 96 -28.79 6.10 0.21
C ALA A 96 -27.53 6.16 -0.68
N ALA A 97 -27.52 5.39 -1.77
CA ALA A 97 -26.40 5.42 -2.72
C ALA A 97 -26.17 6.85 -3.25
N GLY A 98 -24.92 7.28 -3.29
CA GLY A 98 -24.48 8.63 -3.66
C GLY A 98 -24.51 9.66 -2.53
N ALA A 99 -25.13 9.34 -1.38
CA ALA A 99 -25.14 10.21 -0.22
C ALA A 99 -23.74 10.35 0.37
N THR A 100 -23.46 11.52 0.96
CA THR A 100 -22.22 11.76 1.70
C THR A 100 -22.20 10.86 2.93
N ALA A 101 -21.11 10.11 3.08
CA ALA A 101 -20.91 9.19 4.19
C ALA A 101 -19.42 9.03 4.47
N THR A 102 -19.10 8.76 5.73
CA THR A 102 -17.76 8.35 6.17
C THR A 102 -17.78 6.86 6.45
N GLY A 103 -16.65 6.19 6.21
CA GLY A 103 -16.49 4.78 6.48
C GLY A 103 -15.45 4.48 7.55
N VAL A 104 -15.30 3.19 7.79
CA VAL A 104 -14.19 2.58 8.50
C VAL A 104 -13.59 1.47 7.66
N CYS A 105 -12.30 1.21 7.79
CA CYS A 105 -11.65 0.10 7.12
C CYS A 105 -12.27 -1.21 7.60
N SER A 106 -12.58 -2.10 6.66
CA SER A 106 -13.17 -3.41 6.93
C SER A 106 -12.35 -4.20 7.94
N THR A 107 -13.01 -5.04 8.74
CA THR A 107 -12.32 -5.83 9.78
C THR A 107 -11.41 -6.90 9.18
N ASN A 108 -11.87 -7.60 8.16
CA ASN A 108 -11.18 -8.72 7.54
C ASN A 108 -11.59 -8.86 6.06
N ASN A 109 -11.00 -9.83 5.38
CA ASN A 109 -11.30 -10.17 4.00
C ASN A 109 -12.51 -11.12 3.82
N ASP A 110 -13.31 -11.38 4.86
CA ASP A 110 -14.51 -12.23 4.76
C ASP A 110 -15.56 -11.49 3.88
N PRO A 111 -15.94 -12.03 2.71
CA PRO A 111 -16.82 -11.32 1.78
C PRO A 111 -18.29 -11.35 2.20
N CYS A 112 -18.63 -12.13 3.23
CA CYS A 112 -20.01 -12.47 3.56
C CYS A 112 -20.71 -11.38 4.38
N GLY A 113 -22.04 -11.40 4.34
CA GLY A 113 -22.90 -10.41 4.96
C GLY A 113 -23.18 -9.21 4.05
N CYS A 114 -23.94 -8.27 4.60
CA CYS A 114 -24.26 -7.03 3.91
C CYS A 114 -23.22 -5.96 4.23
N ARG A 115 -22.74 -5.28 3.19
CA ARG A 115 -21.81 -4.15 3.32
C ARG A 115 -22.08 -3.11 2.25
N GLN A 116 -21.64 -1.89 2.54
CA GLN A 116 -21.69 -0.78 1.60
C GLN A 116 -20.34 -0.10 1.61
N THR A 117 -19.70 -0.03 0.44
CA THR A 117 -18.40 0.62 0.33
C THR A 117 -18.55 2.13 0.24
N ILE A 118 -17.55 2.84 0.74
CA ILE A 118 -17.43 4.29 0.62
C ILE A 118 -16.29 4.60 -0.35
N THR A 119 -16.56 5.47 -1.32
CA THR A 119 -15.59 5.92 -2.33
C THR A 119 -15.67 7.43 -2.42
N GLY A 120 -14.54 8.13 -2.23
CA GLY A 120 -14.50 9.59 -2.19
C GLY A 120 -15.53 10.24 -1.26
N GLY A 121 -15.79 9.65 -0.09
CA GLY A 121 -16.76 10.14 0.89
C GLY A 121 -18.23 9.96 0.49
N LYS A 122 -18.51 9.08 -0.47
CA LYS A 122 -19.87 8.75 -0.92
C LYS A 122 -20.17 7.27 -0.75
N ALA A 123 -21.37 6.97 -0.28
CA ALA A 123 -21.87 5.61 -0.16
C ALA A 123 -22.20 5.02 -1.54
N ASN A 124 -21.67 3.84 -1.86
CA ASN A 124 -22.08 3.08 -3.04
C ASN A 124 -23.42 2.36 -2.80
N ALA A 125 -23.88 1.54 -3.75
CA ALA A 125 -24.99 0.62 -3.46
C ALA A 125 -24.56 -0.40 -2.40
N ALA A 126 -25.47 -0.73 -1.46
CA ALA A 126 -25.25 -1.82 -0.53
C ALA A 126 -25.32 -3.16 -1.27
N ILE A 127 -24.43 -4.08 -0.91
CA ILE A 127 -24.36 -5.43 -1.48
C ILE A 127 -24.44 -6.41 -0.31
N CYS A 128 -25.26 -7.45 -0.46
CA CYS A 128 -25.34 -8.57 0.47
C CYS A 128 -24.83 -9.82 -0.23
N VAL A 129 -23.85 -10.47 0.40
CA VAL A 129 -23.28 -11.74 -0.06
C VAL A 129 -23.61 -12.79 0.99
N ASP A 130 -24.31 -13.84 0.59
CA ASP A 130 -24.74 -14.92 1.49
C ASP A 130 -23.74 -16.06 1.55
#